data_AF-A0A4U5U7G2-F1
#
_entry.id   AF-A0A4U5U7G2-F1
#
_cell.length_a   1.000
_cell.length_b   1.000
_cell.length_c   1.000
_cell.angle_alpha   90.00
_cell.angle_beta   90.00
_cell.angle_gamma   90.00
#
_symmetry.space_group_name_H-M   'P 1'
#
loop_
_entity.id
_entity.type
_entity.pdbx_description
1 polymer ?
#
loop_
_entity_poly.entity_id
_entity_poly.type
_entity_poly.pdbx_seq_one_letter_code
_entity_poly.pdbx_strand_id
1 'polypeptide(L)'
;MSAPNLLRVGTAEKIFVECQDCTGGDIRVEIIVMNHPTKTTRLASTVVTLTSAQGFQALGEITIPVGDFSKDPNIKQYVYLQAQFPDRLLEKVVLVSFQSGYIFIQTDKTLYTPNSKVLYRMFALTPHMEPVETSVDIEIVVLYFVFEHTPEGIILPLDVVSLRSGIYSGDYRLSELVR
;
A
#
# COMPACT_ATOMS: atom_id res chain seq x y z
N MET A 1 6.69 -3.38 22.32
CA MET A 1 6.53 -3.60 20.87
C MET A 1 5.51 -2.62 20.34
N SER A 2 5.90 -1.85 19.32
CA SER A 2 5.04 -0.89 18.64
C SER A 2 5.05 -1.18 17.14
N ALA A 3 3.89 -1.04 16.50
CA ALA A 3 3.68 -1.36 15.10
C ALA A 3 2.63 -0.43 14.51
N PRO A 4 2.62 -0.23 13.18
CA PRO A 4 1.51 0.41 12.49
C PRO A 4 0.16 -0.24 12.87
N ASN A 5 -0.91 0.55 12.91
CA ASN A 5 -2.25 0.02 13.18
C ASN A 5 -2.81 -0.81 12.00
N LEU A 6 -2.20 -0.65 10.82
CA LEU A 6 -2.53 -1.30 9.57
C LEU A 6 -1.23 -1.74 8.92
N LEU A 7 -1.10 -3.02 8.55
CA LEU A 7 0.08 -3.52 7.84
C LEU A 7 -0.25 -3.71 6.35
N ARG A 8 0.58 -3.17 5.48
CA ARG A 8 0.42 -3.34 4.03
C ARG A 8 1.04 -4.65 3.60
N VAL A 9 0.24 -5.44 2.88
CA VAL A 9 0.71 -6.70 2.30
C VAL A 9 1.61 -6.39 1.11
N GLY A 10 2.71 -7.11 0.98
CA GLY A 10 3.71 -6.92 -0.08
C GLY A 10 4.61 -5.69 0.09
N THR A 11 4.44 -4.91 1.16
CA THR A 11 5.31 -3.77 1.49
C THR A 11 6.12 -4.08 2.75
N ALA A 12 7.36 -3.60 2.80
CA ALA A 12 8.19 -3.69 3.98
C ALA A 12 7.67 -2.72 5.06
N GLU A 13 7.25 -3.26 6.20
CA GLU A 13 6.75 -2.50 7.34
C GLU A 13 7.75 -2.60 8.50
N LYS A 14 7.95 -1.49 9.22
CA LYS A 14 8.89 -1.41 10.34
C LYS A 14 8.17 -1.62 11.67
N ILE A 15 8.66 -2.58 12.44
CA ILE A 15 8.15 -2.94 13.76
C ILE A 15 9.20 -2.58 14.81
N PHE A 16 8.80 -1.77 15.77
CA PHE A 16 9.68 -1.35 16.86
C PHE A 16 9.57 -2.31 18.03
N VAL A 17 10.73 -2.77 18.51
CA VAL A 17 10.84 -3.58 19.71
C VAL A 17 11.86 -2.97 20.65
N GLU A 18 11.54 -2.99 21.93
CA GLU A 18 12.41 -2.48 22.99
C GLU A 18 12.28 -3.36 24.23
N CYS A 19 13.33 -3.34 25.05
CA CYS A 19 13.25 -3.74 26.44
C CYS A 19 13.65 -2.58 27.35
N GLN A 20 12.77 -2.23 28.27
CA GLN A 20 13.05 -1.22 29.29
C GLN A 20 13.71 -1.87 30.51
N ASP A 21 14.68 -1.16 31.11
CA ASP A 21 15.42 -1.59 32.30
C ASP A 21 16.17 -2.93 32.15
N CYS A 22 16.33 -3.41 30.90
CA CYS A 22 17.14 -4.57 30.60
C CYS A 22 18.60 -4.28 30.96
N THR A 23 19.17 -5.14 31.80
CA THR A 23 20.59 -5.13 32.18
C THR A 23 21.16 -6.50 31.85
N GLY A 24 22.24 -6.56 31.07
CA GLY A 24 22.84 -7.82 30.67
C GLY A 24 23.33 -7.85 29.22
N GLY A 25 23.43 -9.07 28.69
CA GLY A 25 23.90 -9.32 27.32
C GLY A 25 22.85 -9.08 26.26
N ASP A 26 23.24 -9.30 25.01
CA ASP A 26 22.41 -9.09 23.83
C ASP A 26 21.14 -9.95 23.85
N ILE A 27 20.00 -9.33 23.54
CA ILE A 27 18.68 -9.98 23.56
C ILE A 27 18.23 -10.19 22.12
N ARG A 28 18.16 -11.45 21.70
CA ARG A 28 17.62 -11.82 20.39
C ARG A 28 16.09 -11.84 20.45
N VAL A 29 15.45 -11.05 19.60
CA VAL A 29 13.98 -10.95 19.50
C VAL A 29 13.55 -11.35 18.10
N GLU A 30 12.69 -12.36 18.01
CA GLU A 30 12.11 -12.80 16.75
C GLU A 30 10.73 -12.15 16.56
N ILE A 31 10.56 -11.40 15.48
CA ILE A 31 9.29 -10.79 15.09
C ILE A 31 8.64 -11.72 14.07
N ILE A 32 7.39 -12.10 14.33
CA ILE A 32 6.68 -13.13 13.57
C ILE A 32 5.30 -12.61 13.18
N VAL A 33 4.90 -12.87 11.94
CA VAL A 33 3.53 -12.65 11.48
C VAL A 33 2.89 -14.01 11.24
N MET A 34 1.85 -14.31 12.01
CA MET A 34 1.07 -15.56 11.90
C MET A 34 -0.29 -15.28 11.28
N ASN A 35 -0.85 -16.27 10.59
CA ASN A 35 -2.18 -16.14 10.01
C ASN A 35 -3.28 -16.05 11.08
N HIS A 36 -4.33 -15.31 10.75
CA HIS A 36 -5.55 -15.23 11.56
C HIS A 36 -6.69 -15.98 10.87
N PRO A 37 -7.59 -16.66 11.60
CA PRO A 37 -7.63 -16.77 13.07
C PRO A 37 -6.80 -17.92 13.64
N THR A 38 -6.32 -18.85 12.81
CA THR A 38 -5.89 -20.18 13.29
C THR A 38 -4.49 -20.22 13.89
N LYS A 39 -3.61 -19.24 13.62
CA LYS A 39 -2.19 -19.24 14.04
C LYS A 39 -1.42 -20.50 13.62
N THR A 40 -1.82 -21.14 12.53
CA THR A 40 -1.22 -22.38 12.04
C THR A 40 -0.08 -22.15 11.07
N THR A 41 -0.08 -21.00 10.38
CA THR A 41 0.93 -20.68 9.36
C THR A 41 1.69 -19.43 9.74
N ARG A 42 3.02 -19.51 9.62
CA ARG A 42 3.93 -18.37 9.72
C ARG A 42 4.04 -17.73 8.35
N LEU A 43 3.51 -16.52 8.22
CA LEU A 43 3.46 -15.77 6.96
C LEU A 43 4.78 -15.05 6.69
N ALA A 44 5.38 -14.45 7.72
CA ALA A 44 6.63 -13.73 7.61
C ALA A 44 7.34 -13.69 8.96
N SER A 45 8.63 -13.35 8.93
CA SER A 45 9.41 -13.18 10.16
C SER A 45 10.72 -12.46 9.92
N THR A 46 11.22 -11.81 10.95
CA THR A 46 12.56 -11.23 10.98
C THR A 46 13.14 -11.35 12.39
N VAL A 47 14.45 -11.22 12.53
CA VAL A 47 15.11 -11.27 13.82
C VAL A 47 15.95 -10.03 14.01
N VAL A 48 15.83 -9.43 15.19
CA VAL A 48 16.66 -8.30 15.61
C VAL A 48 17.34 -8.62 16.93
N THR A 49 18.48 -7.98 17.18
CA THR A 49 19.23 -8.14 18.42
C THR A 49 19.26 -6.80 19.14
N LEU A 50 18.69 -6.77 20.34
CA LEU A 50 18.72 -5.61 21.23
C LEU A 50 20.05 -5.62 21.97
N THR A 51 20.84 -4.57 21.77
CA THR A 51 22.17 -4.41 22.39
C THR A 51 22.17 -3.24 23.35
N SER A 52 23.04 -3.28 24.36
CA SER A 52 23.20 -2.17 25.31
C SER A 52 23.66 -0.86 24.62
N ALA A 53 24.46 -0.98 23.56
CA ALA A 53 24.94 0.14 22.75
C ALA A 53 23.80 0.92 22.05
N GLN A 54 22.68 0.26 21.77
CA GLN A 54 21.49 0.84 21.15
C GLN A 54 20.35 1.04 22.16
N GLY A 55 20.65 1.02 23.46
CA GLY A 55 19.66 1.19 24.53
C GLY A 55 18.62 0.07 24.59
N PHE A 56 18.96 -1.13 24.11
CA PHE A 56 18.04 -2.26 23.96
C PHE A 56 16.81 -1.95 23.10
N GLN A 57 16.98 -1.18 22.03
CA GLN A 57 15.94 -0.83 21.06
C GLN A 57 16.34 -1.24 19.64
N ALA A 58 15.39 -1.69 18.83
CA ALA A 58 15.61 -1.98 17.42
C ALA A 58 14.33 -1.83 16.58
N LEU A 59 14.51 -1.58 15.29
CA LEU A 59 13.47 -1.66 14.27
C LEU A 59 13.71 -2.90 13.42
N GLY A 60 12.76 -3.83 13.44
CA GLY A 60 12.74 -4.97 12.52
C GLY A 60 11.86 -4.67 11.31
N GLU A 61 12.37 -4.97 10.13
CA GLU A 61 11.62 -4.82 8.88
C GLU A 61 11.03 -6.17 8.46
N ILE A 62 9.72 -6.18 8.15
CA ILE A 62 8.99 -7.39 7.80
C ILE A 62 8.09 -7.13 6.60
N THR A 63 8.08 -8.05 5.64
CA THR A 63 7.21 -7.99 4.47
C THR A 63 6.27 -9.19 4.50
N ILE A 64 4.96 -8.91 4.48
CA ILE A 64 3.93 -9.96 4.47
C ILE A 64 3.68 -10.39 3.01
N PRO A 65 3.70 -11.69 2.68
CA PRO A 65 3.44 -12.14 1.32
C PRO A 65 1.98 -11.90 0.89
N VAL A 66 1.77 -11.59 -0.39
CA VAL A 66 0.45 -11.27 -0.96
C VAL A 66 -0.45 -12.50 -1.12
N GLY A 67 0.15 -13.68 -1.36
CA GLY A 67 -0.56 -14.88 -1.81
C GLY A 67 -1.60 -15.44 -0.84
N ASP A 68 -1.46 -15.19 0.46
CA ASP A 68 -2.28 -15.83 1.50
C ASP A 68 -3.55 -15.06 1.86
N PHE A 69 -3.84 -13.95 1.18
CA PHE A 69 -4.95 -13.06 1.51
C PHE A 69 -5.92 -12.85 0.34
N SER A 70 -7.21 -12.76 0.65
CA SER A 70 -8.27 -12.42 -0.31
C SER A 70 -8.16 -10.97 -0.77
N LYS A 71 -8.19 -10.72 -2.08
CA LYS A 71 -8.14 -9.37 -2.66
C LYS A 71 -9.48 -8.62 -2.64
N ASP A 72 -10.53 -9.20 -2.07
CA ASP A 72 -11.84 -8.54 -1.96
C ASP A 72 -11.77 -7.34 -0.99
N PRO A 73 -12.03 -6.11 -1.45
CA PRO A 73 -11.91 -4.90 -0.63
C PRO A 73 -12.92 -4.84 0.51
N ASN A 74 -14.00 -5.64 0.47
CA ASN A 74 -15.02 -5.67 1.52
C ASN A 74 -14.67 -6.60 2.67
N ILE A 75 -13.65 -7.45 2.52
CA ILE A 75 -13.25 -8.44 3.52
C ILE A 75 -12.13 -7.87 4.39
N LYS A 76 -12.44 -7.64 5.67
CA LYS A 76 -11.42 -7.31 6.68
C LYS A 76 -10.65 -8.57 7.05
N GLN A 77 -9.34 -8.53 6.82
CA GLN A 77 -8.42 -9.61 7.16
C GLN A 77 -7.42 -9.13 8.20
N TYR A 78 -7.01 -10.04 9.08
CA TYR A 78 -6.14 -9.74 10.19
C TYR A 78 -4.94 -10.68 10.18
N VAL A 79 -3.92 -10.32 10.94
CA VAL A 79 -2.79 -11.19 11.28
C VAL A 79 -2.47 -11.05 12.75
N TYR A 80 -1.81 -12.07 13.30
CA TYR A 80 -1.18 -11.93 14.61
C TYR A 80 0.27 -11.49 14.40
N LEU A 81 0.59 -10.30 14.90
CA LEU A 81 1.96 -9.81 15.00
C LEU A 81 2.51 -10.18 16.37
N GLN A 82 3.62 -10.90 16.38
CA GLN A 82 4.26 -11.42 17.57
C GLN A 82 5.70 -10.91 17.67
N ALA A 83 6.16 -10.68 18.89
CA ALA A 83 7.58 -10.50 19.20
C ALA A 83 7.95 -11.50 20.31
N GLN A 84 8.74 -12.50 19.95
CA GLN A 84 9.27 -13.52 20.83
C GLN A 84 10.60 -13.06 21.42
N PHE A 85 10.57 -12.67 22.69
CA PHE A 85 11.74 -12.48 23.53
C PHE A 85 12.13 -13.83 24.17
N PRO A 86 13.34 -13.98 24.74
CA PRO A 86 13.74 -15.23 25.39
C PRO A 86 12.81 -15.69 26.52
N ASP A 87 12.23 -14.75 27.25
CA ASP A 87 11.41 -14.96 28.45
C ASP A 87 9.92 -14.65 28.24
N ARG A 88 9.57 -13.93 27.17
CA ARG A 88 8.21 -13.42 26.96
C ARG A 88 7.81 -13.38 25.49
N LEU A 89 6.56 -13.73 25.23
CA LEU A 89 5.91 -13.49 23.95
C LEU A 89 4.98 -12.27 24.08
N LEU A 90 5.18 -11.28 23.22
CA LEU A 90 4.22 -10.20 23.01
C LEU A 90 3.42 -10.49 21.75
N GLU A 91 2.11 -10.22 21.78
CA GLU A 91 1.23 -10.46 20.64
C GLU A 91 0.25 -9.30 20.48
N LYS A 92 -0.06 -8.97 19.23
CA LYS A 92 -1.12 -8.03 18.85
C LYS A 92 -1.81 -8.49 17.58
N VAL A 93 -3.13 -8.36 17.52
CA VAL A 93 -3.90 -8.53 16.28
C VAL A 93 -3.86 -7.23 15.49
N VAL A 94 -3.52 -7.31 14.20
CA VAL A 94 -3.39 -6.14 13.33
C VAL A 94 -4.18 -6.38 12.04
N LEU A 95 -4.89 -5.34 11.58
CA LEU A 95 -5.59 -5.36 10.29
C LEU A 95 -4.58 -5.29 9.15
N VAL A 96 -4.82 -6.01 8.05
CA VAL A 96 -4.02 -5.92 6.84
C VAL A 96 -4.72 -5.13 5.74
N SER A 97 -3.94 -4.51 4.85
CA SER A 97 -4.42 -3.80 3.68
C SER A 97 -3.62 -4.17 2.43
N PHE A 98 -4.29 -4.18 1.28
CA PHE A 98 -3.68 -4.35 -0.04
C PHE A 98 -3.37 -3.01 -0.72
N GLN A 99 -3.52 -1.89 -0.02
CA GLN A 99 -3.14 -0.60 -0.57
C GLN A 99 -1.62 -0.56 -0.78
N SER A 100 -1.20 -0.75 -2.02
CA SER A 100 0.20 -0.85 -2.45
C SER A 100 0.78 0.48 -2.93
N GLY A 101 0.05 1.59 -2.86
CA GLY A 101 0.53 2.89 -3.30
C GLY A 101 -0.57 3.92 -3.52
N TYR A 102 -0.22 4.92 -4.32
CA TYR A 102 -1.06 6.05 -4.69
C TYR A 102 -0.93 6.33 -6.18
N ILE A 103 -2.04 6.72 -6.82
CA ILE A 103 -2.05 7.23 -8.19
C ILE A 103 -2.59 8.67 -8.14
N PHE A 104 -1.79 9.62 -8.62
CA PHE A 104 -2.20 11.01 -8.77
C PHE A 104 -2.38 11.31 -10.25
N ILE A 105 -3.52 11.89 -10.60
CA ILE A 105 -3.84 12.31 -11.96
C ILE A 105 -3.82 13.83 -11.98
N GLN A 106 -3.06 14.40 -12.91
CA GLN A 106 -2.98 15.83 -13.14
C GLN A 106 -3.30 16.13 -14.60
N THR A 107 -4.32 16.96 -14.82
CA THR A 107 -4.63 17.55 -16.11
C THR A 107 -3.93 18.90 -16.29
N ASP A 108 -3.76 19.37 -17.52
CA ASP A 108 -3.20 20.70 -17.80
C ASP A 108 -4.12 21.83 -17.35
N LYS A 109 -5.43 21.60 -17.40
CA LYS A 109 -6.49 22.55 -16.98
C LYS A 109 -7.61 21.84 -16.22
N THR A 110 -8.38 22.62 -15.47
CA THR A 110 -9.55 22.14 -14.71
C THR A 110 -10.86 22.24 -15.49
N LEU A 111 -10.93 23.07 -16.53
CA LEU A 111 -12.11 23.32 -17.35
C LEU A 111 -11.77 23.30 -18.84
N TYR A 112 -12.63 22.65 -19.63
CA TYR A 112 -12.45 22.47 -21.06
C TYR A 112 -13.73 22.83 -21.81
N THR A 113 -13.59 23.28 -23.05
CA THR A 113 -14.70 23.41 -23.99
C THR A 113 -14.79 22.16 -24.89
N PRO A 114 -15.94 21.90 -25.55
CA PRO A 114 -16.05 20.84 -26.54
C PRO A 114 -14.93 20.92 -27.60
N ASN A 115 -14.55 19.76 -28.16
CA ASN A 115 -13.43 19.62 -29.10
C ASN A 115 -12.03 19.99 -28.55
N SER A 116 -11.91 20.31 -27.26
CA SER A 116 -10.59 20.54 -26.64
C SER A 116 -9.80 19.25 -26.50
N LYS A 117 -8.48 19.36 -26.61
CA LYS A 117 -7.53 18.32 -26.26
C LYS A 117 -7.15 18.47 -24.78
N VAL A 118 -7.45 17.47 -23.97
CA VAL A 118 -7.06 17.34 -22.57
C VAL A 118 -5.68 16.73 -22.53
N LEU A 119 -4.70 17.42 -21.93
CA LEU A 119 -3.39 16.84 -21.65
C LEU A 119 -3.39 16.39 -20.20
N TYR A 120 -2.91 15.18 -19.94
CA TYR A 120 -2.84 14.66 -18.58
C TYR A 120 -1.55 13.89 -18.36
N ARG A 121 -1.19 13.80 -17.09
CA ARG A 121 -0.12 12.92 -16.62
C ARG A 121 -0.54 12.24 -15.33
N MET A 122 -0.01 11.05 -15.13
CA MET A 122 -0.23 10.25 -13.95
C MET A 122 1.10 10.03 -13.22
N PHE A 123 1.02 10.02 -11.90
CA PHE A 123 2.13 9.67 -11.00
C PHE A 123 1.69 8.49 -10.16
N ALA A 124 2.40 7.37 -10.26
CA ALA A 124 2.22 6.25 -9.34
C ALA A 124 3.38 6.21 -8.36
N LEU A 125 3.02 6.20 -7.07
CA LEU A 125 3.97 6.21 -5.96
C LEU A 125 3.73 5.00 -5.05
N THR A 126 4.81 4.45 -4.51
CA THR A 126 4.76 3.48 -3.41
C THR A 126 4.25 4.15 -2.13
N PRO A 127 3.91 3.40 -1.06
CA PRO A 127 3.53 3.97 0.23
C PRO A 127 4.63 4.84 0.86
N HIS A 128 5.88 4.66 0.44
CA HIS A 128 7.04 5.47 0.86
C HIS A 128 7.27 6.71 0.00
N MET A 129 6.33 7.03 -0.91
CA MET A 129 6.42 8.16 -1.85
C MET A 129 7.57 8.03 -2.86
N GLU A 130 7.96 6.80 -3.18
CA GLU A 130 8.95 6.51 -4.21
C GLU A 130 8.25 6.20 -5.54
N PRO A 131 8.82 6.57 -6.69
CA PRO A 131 8.24 6.22 -8.00
C PRO A 131 8.07 4.71 -8.15
N VAL A 132 6.93 4.27 -8.67
CA VAL A 132 6.73 2.86 -9.02
C VAL A 132 7.51 2.55 -10.30
N GLU A 133 8.56 1.72 -10.17
CA GLU A 133 9.43 1.32 -11.29
C GLU A 133 8.88 0.13 -12.10
N THR A 134 7.82 -0.53 -11.64
CA THR A 134 7.18 -1.64 -12.34
C THR A 134 6.05 -1.17 -13.26
N SER A 135 5.79 -1.92 -14.34
CA SER A 135 4.61 -1.69 -15.17
C SER A 135 3.34 -1.93 -14.36
N VAL A 136 2.61 -0.86 -14.07
CA VAL A 136 1.26 -0.93 -13.50
C VAL A 136 0.28 -0.80 -14.66
N ASP A 137 -0.61 -1.78 -14.79
CA ASP A 137 -1.73 -1.67 -15.72
C ASP A 137 -2.75 -0.70 -15.12
N ILE A 138 -2.86 0.49 -15.72
CA ILE A 138 -3.85 1.48 -15.32
C ILE A 138 -4.92 1.55 -16.39
N GLU A 139 -6.16 1.24 -16.01
CA GLU A 139 -7.34 1.49 -16.83
C GLU A 139 -7.89 2.88 -16.47
N ILE A 140 -7.92 3.78 -17.44
CA ILE A 140 -8.47 5.13 -17.24
C ILE A 140 -9.91 5.14 -17.74
N VAL A 141 -10.84 5.41 -16.82
CA VAL A 141 -12.26 5.60 -17.12
C VAL A 141 -12.59 7.07 -17.04
N VAL A 142 -12.92 7.68 -18.18
CA VAL A 142 -13.40 9.07 -18.23
C VAL A 142 -14.92 9.07 -18.12
N LEU A 143 -15.44 9.71 -17.08
CA LEU A 143 -16.87 9.97 -16.87
C LEU A 143 -17.15 11.44 -17.19
N TYR A 144 -18.06 11.70 -18.13
CA TYR A 144 -18.57 13.06 -18.38
C TYR A 144 -20.03 13.16 -17.93
N PHE A 145 -20.38 14.29 -17.31
CA PHE A 145 -21.74 14.60 -16.87
C PHE A 145 -22.34 15.63 -17.82
N VAL A 146 -23.35 15.24 -18.60
CA VAL A 146 -24.15 16.18 -19.40
C VAL A 146 -25.32 16.67 -18.55
N PHE A 147 -25.44 17.98 -18.37
CA PHE A 147 -26.40 18.59 -17.44
C PHE A 147 -27.85 18.65 -17.94
N GLU A 148 -28.18 18.21 -19.17
CA GLU A 148 -29.52 18.47 -19.73
C GLU A 148 -30.53 17.33 -19.62
N HIS A 149 -30.12 16.06 -19.57
CA HIS A 149 -31.02 14.94 -19.32
C HIS A 149 -30.25 13.87 -18.56
N THR A 150 -30.91 13.26 -17.56
CA THR A 150 -30.47 12.15 -16.66
C THR A 150 -29.00 11.72 -16.73
N PRO A 151 -28.28 11.64 -15.59
CA PRO A 151 -26.85 11.33 -15.55
C PRO A 151 -26.56 9.89 -15.99
N GLU A 152 -26.54 9.63 -17.29
CA GLU A 152 -26.03 8.41 -17.88
C GLU A 152 -24.53 8.60 -18.03
N GLY A 153 -23.79 8.17 -17.01
CA GLY A 153 -22.33 8.13 -17.06
C GLY A 153 -21.90 7.15 -18.15
N ILE A 154 -21.48 7.66 -19.30
CA ILE A 154 -20.91 6.84 -20.37
C ILE A 154 -19.43 6.61 -20.02
N ILE A 155 -19.07 5.34 -19.86
CA ILE A 155 -17.69 4.89 -19.67
C ILE A 155 -17.04 4.81 -21.04
N LEU A 156 -16.10 5.71 -21.32
CA LEU A 156 -15.25 5.59 -22.50
C LEU A 156 -13.96 4.87 -22.07
N PRO A 157 -13.70 3.65 -22.60
CA PRO A 157 -12.47 2.93 -22.27
C PRO A 157 -11.28 3.69 -22.85
N LEU A 158 -10.25 3.87 -22.03
CA LEU A 158 -8.94 4.27 -22.49
C LEU A 158 -7.99 3.07 -22.43
N ASP A 159 -7.02 3.05 -23.33
CA ASP A 159 -6.03 1.97 -23.41
C ASP A 159 -5.29 1.75 -22.08
N VAL A 160 -4.82 0.52 -21.87
CA VAL A 160 -3.90 0.19 -20.78
C VAL A 160 -2.58 0.92 -21.00
N VAL A 161 -2.16 1.69 -20.01
CA VAL A 161 -0.94 2.50 -20.11
C VAL A 161 0.14 2.01 -19.16
N SER A 162 1.38 1.99 -19.64
CA SER A 162 2.55 1.64 -18.82
C SER A 162 3.29 2.90 -18.37
N LEU A 163 3.67 2.92 -17.10
CA LEU A 163 4.44 4.00 -16.49
C LEU A 163 5.94 3.85 -16.83
N ARG A 164 6.65 4.97 -16.92
CA ARG A 164 8.12 5.04 -16.93
C ARG A 164 8.58 5.86 -15.73
N SER A 165 9.36 5.25 -14.83
CA SER A 165 9.80 5.87 -13.57
C SER A 165 8.64 6.49 -12.79
N GLY A 166 7.55 5.73 -12.63
CA GLY A 166 6.33 6.17 -11.95
C GLY A 166 5.49 7.21 -12.69
N ILE A 167 5.83 7.61 -13.92
CA ILE A 167 5.11 8.66 -14.66
C ILE A 167 4.57 8.13 -15.98
N TYR A 168 3.34 8.52 -16.32
CA TYR A 168 2.79 8.43 -17.66
C TYR A 168 2.26 9.80 -18.10
N SER A 169 2.41 10.13 -19.39
CA SER A 169 1.83 11.34 -19.99
C SER A 169 1.04 10.94 -21.21
N GLY A 170 -0.16 11.49 -21.35
CA GLY A 170 -1.07 11.18 -22.43
C GLY A 170 -2.01 12.34 -22.73
N ASP A 171 -2.89 12.10 -23.69
CA ASP A 171 -3.90 13.07 -24.08
C ASP A 171 -5.22 12.41 -24.45
N TYR A 172 -6.29 13.20 -24.39
CA TYR A 172 -7.63 12.76 -24.73
C TYR A 172 -8.37 13.89 -25.46
N ARG A 173 -8.99 13.59 -26.60
CA ARG A 173 -9.76 14.56 -27.37
C ARG A 173 -11.23 14.49 -26.98
N LEU A 174 -11.78 15.60 -26.49
CA LEU A 174 -13.20 15.71 -26.20
C LEU A 174 -14.01 15.75 -27.50
N SER A 175 -15.14 15.05 -27.53
CA SER A 175 -16.07 15.08 -28.65
C SER A 175 -16.71 16.47 -28.83
N GLU A 176 -17.21 16.72 -30.03
CA GLU A 176 -18.12 17.85 -30.25
C GLU A 176 -19.49 17.55 -29.61
N LEU A 177 -20.14 18.58 -29.08
CA LEU A 177 -21.53 18.47 -28.66
C LEU A 177 -22.39 18.38 -29.92
N VAL A 178 -22.90 17.19 -30.21
CA VAL A 178 -23.94 17.03 -31.24
C VAL A 178 -25.22 17.63 -30.66
N ARG A 179 -25.73 18.66 -31.32
CA ARG A 179 -26.96 19.35 -30.95
C ARG A 179 -28.13 18.82 -31.77
#